data_AF-A0A7V0LYT3-F1
#
_entry.id   AF-A0A7V0LYT3-F1
#
_cell.length_a   1.000
_cell.length_b   1.000
_cell.length_c   1.000
_cell.angle_alpha   90.00
_cell.angle_beta   90.00
_cell.angle_gamma   90.00
#
_symmetry.space_group_name_H-M   'P 1'
#
loop_
_entity.id
_entity.type
_entity.pdbx_description
1 polymer ?
#
loop_
_entity_poly.entity_id
_entity_poly.type
_entity_poly.pdbx_seq_one_letter_code
_entity_poly.pdbx_strand_id
1 'polypeptide(L)'
;MININLQPEYILSVSGIFLTNTFLTSILVTALFGVMAIIFYKKKQSRKNIFINGIRVLVFELLKLTDMVTQDRKLSKKILPLITTFFLFIVTANLLAMLPGFLGSFFIKTASGKVSILRSPNSDLTVTLALALFSVLAIQFFSLQTLGIKKYIRRFFNFTNPIKFFLGFFDIISESVNVLS
;
A
#
# COMPACT_ATOMS: atom_id res chain seq x y z
N MET A 1 -28.46 -16.28 5.05
CA MET A 1 -28.05 -14.88 4.82
C MET A 1 -26.54 -14.82 4.98
N ILE A 2 -25.80 -14.37 3.97
CA ILE A 2 -24.35 -14.20 4.05
C ILE A 2 -24.12 -12.98 4.96
N ASN A 3 -23.73 -13.20 6.21
CA ASN A 3 -23.29 -12.12 7.09
C ASN A 3 -21.96 -11.60 6.57
N ILE A 4 -22.01 -10.57 5.72
CA ILE A 4 -20.84 -9.79 5.33
C ILE A 4 -20.48 -8.92 6.53
N ASN A 5 -19.75 -9.51 7.48
CA ASN A 5 -19.29 -8.80 8.66
C ASN A 5 -18.20 -7.81 8.22
N LEU A 6 -18.48 -6.51 8.18
CA LEU A 6 -17.50 -5.50 7.74
C LEU A 6 -16.38 -5.28 8.76
N GLN A 7 -16.58 -5.71 10.01
CA GLN A 7 -15.60 -5.56 11.07
C GLN A 7 -14.61 -6.74 11.08
N PRO A 8 -13.30 -6.47 11.28
CA PRO A 8 -12.35 -7.53 11.55
C PRO A 8 -12.77 -8.31 12.79
N GLU A 9 -12.71 -9.63 12.70
CA GLU A 9 -12.78 -10.48 13.88
C GLU A 9 -11.40 -10.49 14.56
N TYR A 10 -11.41 -10.66 15.88
CA TYR A 10 -10.19 -10.77 16.68
C TYR A 10 -9.89 -12.24 16.92
N ILE A 11 -8.73 -12.73 16.47
CA ILE A 11 -8.32 -14.14 16.66
C ILE A 11 -7.58 -14.32 17.97
N LEU A 12 -6.74 -13.34 18.30
CA LEU A 12 -5.73 -13.49 19.34
C LEU A 12 -5.65 -12.19 20.14
N SER A 13 -5.68 -12.30 21.45
CA SER A 13 -5.34 -11.21 22.35
C SER A 13 -4.00 -11.54 23.03
N VAL A 14 -2.95 -10.79 22.69
CA VAL A 14 -1.65 -10.95 23.35
C VAL A 14 -1.38 -9.68 24.15
N SER A 15 -1.31 -9.81 25.48
CA SER A 15 -0.95 -8.72 26.41
C SER A 15 -1.75 -7.42 26.18
N GLY A 16 -3.06 -7.52 25.95
CA GLY A 16 -3.95 -6.37 25.74
C GLY A 16 -4.03 -5.83 24.31
N ILE A 17 -3.26 -6.38 23.37
CA ILE A 17 -3.38 -6.06 21.93
C ILE A 17 -4.24 -7.13 21.25
N PHE A 18 -5.33 -6.72 20.63
CA PHE A 18 -6.19 -7.59 19.84
C PHE A 18 -5.69 -7.68 18.39
N LEU A 19 -5.26 -8.88 18.00
CA LEU A 19 -4.79 -9.21 16.66
C LEU A 19 -5.95 -9.67 15.80
N THR A 20 -6.17 -8.96 14.70
CA THR A 20 -7.24 -9.27 13.75
C THR A 20 -6.78 -10.30 12.72
N ASN A 21 -7.75 -11.01 12.13
CA ASN A 21 -7.52 -12.01 11.07
C ASN A 21 -6.77 -11.36 9.89
N THR A 22 -7.18 -10.14 9.58
CA THR A 22 -6.66 -9.30 8.51
C THR A 22 -5.22 -8.83 8.79
N PHE A 23 -4.89 -8.52 10.04
CA PHE A 23 -3.51 -8.25 10.44
C PHE A 23 -2.61 -9.47 10.20
N LEU A 24 -3.09 -10.66 10.53
CA LEU A 24 -2.34 -11.91 10.30
C LEU A 24 -2.11 -12.16 8.81
N THR A 25 -3.12 -11.95 7.96
CA THR A 25 -2.93 -12.04 6.50
C THR A 25 -1.95 -10.99 5.96
N SER A 26 -1.95 -9.79 6.51
CA SER A 26 -0.99 -8.74 6.14
C SER A 26 0.44 -9.11 6.50
N ILE A 27 0.64 -9.74 7.66
CA ILE A 27 1.94 -10.31 8.06
C ILE A 27 2.36 -11.42 7.09
N LEU A 28 1.47 -12.33 6.72
CA LEU A 28 1.78 -13.40 5.76
C LEU A 28 2.22 -12.86 4.41
N VAL A 29 1.51 -11.86 3.86
CA VAL A 29 1.90 -11.19 2.60
C VAL A 29 3.27 -10.52 2.74
N THR A 30 3.51 -9.84 3.86
CA THR A 30 4.79 -9.17 4.13
C THR A 30 5.93 -10.18 4.24
N ALA A 31 5.71 -11.30 4.93
CA ALA A 31 6.68 -12.38 5.05
C ALA A 31 6.99 -13.02 3.69
N LEU A 32 5.96 -13.26 2.86
CA LEU A 32 6.12 -13.77 1.50
C LEU A 32 7.04 -12.86 0.67
N PHE A 33 6.82 -11.55 0.70
CA PHE A 33 7.70 -10.60 0.01
C PHE A 33 9.10 -10.54 0.60
N GLY A 34 9.24 -10.63 1.94
CA GLY A 34 10.55 -10.71 2.59
C GLY A 34 11.35 -11.91 2.09
N VAL A 35 10.73 -13.08 1.99
CA VAL A 35 11.37 -14.28 1.43
C VAL A 35 11.73 -14.09 -0.04
N MET A 36 10.82 -13.57 -0.87
CA MET A 36 11.10 -13.27 -2.28
C MET A 36 12.27 -12.29 -2.44
N ALA A 37 12.34 -11.25 -1.61
CA ALA A 37 13.41 -10.27 -1.61
C ALA A 37 14.76 -10.90 -1.22
N ILE A 38 14.80 -11.77 -0.22
CA ILE A 38 16.02 -12.50 0.17
C ILE A 38 16.50 -13.42 -0.96
N ILE A 39 15.58 -14.17 -1.59
CA ILE A 39 15.90 -15.03 -2.73
C ILE A 39 16.47 -14.21 -3.89
N PHE A 40 15.83 -13.09 -4.22
CA PHE A 40 16.29 -12.18 -5.27
C PHE A 40 17.68 -11.64 -4.94
N TYR A 41 17.90 -11.16 -3.72
CA TYR A 41 19.19 -10.61 -3.29
C TYR A 41 20.33 -11.63 -3.40
N LYS A 42 20.09 -12.86 -2.92
CA LYS A 42 21.09 -13.95 -2.97
C LYS A 42 21.40 -14.39 -4.39
N LYS A 43 20.41 -14.40 -5.28
CA LYS A 43 20.57 -14.94 -6.64
C LYS A 43 20.70 -13.87 -7.73
N LYS A 44 20.76 -12.57 -7.39
CA LYS A 44 20.70 -11.43 -8.33
C LYS A 44 21.71 -11.48 -9.48
N GLN A 45 22.88 -12.12 -9.27
CA GLN A 45 23.93 -12.27 -10.28
C GLN A 45 23.64 -13.37 -11.31
N SER A 46 22.74 -14.30 -11.01
CA SER A 46 22.37 -15.38 -11.93
C SER A 46 21.52 -14.84 -13.09
N ARG A 47 22.14 -14.64 -14.25
CA ARG A 47 21.47 -14.18 -15.48
C ARG A 47 20.54 -15.22 -16.10
N LYS A 48 20.75 -16.51 -15.84
CA LYS A 48 19.95 -17.63 -16.40
C LYS A 48 18.66 -17.95 -15.63
N ASN A 49 18.43 -17.34 -14.46
CA ASN A 49 17.27 -17.69 -13.64
C ASN A 49 16.01 -16.94 -14.12
N ILE A 50 15.02 -17.68 -14.63
CA ILE A 50 13.76 -17.17 -15.17
C ILE A 50 13.00 -16.31 -14.14
N PHE A 51 12.95 -16.74 -12.88
CA PHE A 51 12.24 -16.02 -11.82
C PHE A 51 12.84 -14.62 -11.56
N ILE A 52 14.16 -14.54 -11.51
CA ILE A 52 14.88 -13.27 -11.29
C ILE A 52 14.72 -12.35 -12.50
N ASN A 53 14.74 -12.93 -13.71
CA ASN A 53 14.48 -12.17 -14.91
C ASN A 53 13.05 -11.62 -14.93
N GLY A 54 12.06 -12.42 -14.52
CA GLY A 54 10.67 -11.98 -14.34
C GLY A 54 10.54 -10.79 -13.39
N ILE A 55 11.20 -10.84 -12.23
CA ILE A 55 11.23 -9.70 -11.29
C ILE A 55 11.90 -8.46 -11.92
N ARG A 56 12.99 -8.62 -12.69
CA ARG A 56 13.62 -7.48 -13.37
C ARG A 56 12.69 -6.84 -14.40
N VAL A 57 11.98 -7.66 -15.19
CA VAL A 57 10.99 -7.17 -16.16
C VAL A 57 9.87 -6.44 -15.43
N LEU A 58 9.33 -7.02 -14.35
CA LEU A 58 8.31 -6.38 -13.52
C LEU A 58 8.77 -5.01 -13.01
N VAL A 59 9.96 -4.93 -12.40
CA VAL A 59 10.49 -3.65 -11.89
C VAL A 59 10.72 -2.64 -13.02
N PHE A 60 11.14 -3.09 -14.20
CA PHE A 60 11.33 -2.22 -15.37
C PHE A 60 10.01 -1.68 -15.90
N GLU A 61 8.96 -2.51 -16.00
CA GLU A 61 7.64 -2.08 -16.42
C GLU A 61 6.99 -1.14 -15.39
N LEU A 62 7.10 -1.44 -14.10
CA LEU A 62 6.66 -0.50 -13.05
C LEU A 62 7.38 0.84 -13.16
N LEU A 63 8.68 0.84 -13.44
CA LEU A 63 9.44 2.07 -13.62
C LEU A 63 8.97 2.87 -14.85
N LYS A 64 8.64 2.20 -15.96
CA LYS A 64 8.01 2.88 -17.12
C LYS A 64 6.65 3.48 -16.77
N LEU A 65 5.82 2.75 -16.04
CA LEU A 65 4.53 3.26 -15.55
C LEU A 65 4.74 4.53 -14.71
N THR A 66 5.72 4.52 -13.81
CA THR A 66 6.04 5.71 -13.01
C THR A 66 6.57 6.86 -13.85
N ASP A 67 7.41 6.60 -14.86
CA ASP A 67 7.93 7.63 -15.76
C ASP A 67 6.83 8.31 -16.57
N MET A 68 5.80 7.55 -16.99
CA MET A 68 4.66 8.12 -17.73
C MET A 68 3.86 9.12 -16.87
N VAL A 69 3.80 8.89 -15.56
CA VAL A 69 3.06 9.76 -14.63
C VAL A 69 3.91 10.93 -14.17
N THR A 70 5.18 10.71 -13.79
CA THR A 70 6.05 11.76 -13.23
C THR A 70 6.71 12.62 -14.30
N GLN A 71 6.91 12.08 -15.51
CA GLN A 71 7.71 12.67 -16.58
C GLN A 71 9.16 13.01 -16.16
N ASP A 72 9.66 12.44 -15.06
CA ASP A 72 11.02 12.67 -14.54
C ASP A 72 11.66 11.35 -14.07
N ARG A 73 12.64 10.88 -14.84
CA ARG A 73 13.36 9.62 -14.59
C ARG A 73 14.09 9.59 -13.24
N LYS A 74 14.61 10.72 -12.76
CA LYS A 74 15.31 10.77 -11.47
C LYS A 74 14.30 10.66 -10.32
N LEU A 75 13.19 11.38 -10.43
CA LEU A 75 12.10 11.31 -9.45
C LEU A 75 11.47 9.92 -9.42
N SER A 76 11.16 9.33 -10.59
CA SER A 76 10.63 7.99 -10.71
C SER A 76 11.48 6.96 -9.99
N LYS A 77 12.80 6.95 -10.22
CA LYS A 77 13.70 6.02 -9.52
C LYS A 77 13.66 6.17 -8.00
N LYS A 78 13.43 7.40 -7.50
CA LYS A 78 13.37 7.70 -6.07
C LYS A 78 12.07 7.23 -5.43
N ILE A 79 10.93 7.39 -6.13
CA ILE A 79 9.61 7.01 -5.63
C ILE A 79 9.21 5.56 -5.96
N LEU A 80 9.89 4.94 -6.93
CA LEU A 80 9.61 3.59 -7.39
C LEU A 80 9.51 2.56 -6.26
N PRO A 81 10.40 2.53 -5.24
CA PRO A 81 10.30 1.54 -4.17
C PRO A 81 8.97 1.61 -3.43
N LEU A 82 8.47 2.83 -3.17
CA LEU A 82 7.19 3.04 -2.50
C LEU A 82 6.03 2.57 -3.39
N ILE A 83 5.99 3.04 -4.64
CA ILE A 83 4.93 2.70 -5.60
C ILE A 83 4.87 1.19 -5.82
N THR A 84 6.05 0.56 -5.98
CA THR A 84 6.17 -0.89 -6.16
C THR A 84 5.66 -1.64 -4.94
N THR A 85 5.98 -1.17 -3.73
CA THR A 85 5.53 -1.81 -2.49
C THR A 85 4.01 -1.78 -2.38
N PHE A 86 3.38 -0.62 -2.59
CA PHE A 86 1.92 -0.52 -2.58
C PHE A 86 1.28 -1.35 -3.67
N PHE A 87 1.78 -1.27 -4.90
CA PHE A 87 1.24 -2.03 -6.02
C PHE A 87 1.30 -3.54 -5.76
N LEU A 88 2.48 -4.06 -5.38
CA LEU A 88 2.64 -5.49 -5.12
C LEU A 88 1.79 -5.95 -3.94
N PHE A 89 1.76 -5.17 -2.84
CA PHE A 89 0.94 -5.48 -1.67
C PHE A 89 -0.54 -5.56 -2.02
N ILE A 90 -1.09 -4.54 -2.67
CA ILE A 90 -2.51 -4.47 -3.01
C ILE A 90 -2.88 -5.60 -3.98
N VAL A 91 -2.09 -5.80 -5.04
CA VAL A 91 -2.34 -6.86 -6.03
C VAL A 91 -2.26 -8.24 -5.38
N THR A 92 -1.25 -8.49 -4.55
CA THR A 92 -1.09 -9.80 -3.90
C THR A 92 -2.18 -10.05 -2.87
N ALA A 93 -2.54 -9.05 -2.07
CA ALA A 93 -3.65 -9.14 -1.12
C ALA A 93 -4.99 -9.44 -1.84
N ASN A 94 -5.24 -8.78 -2.98
CA ASN A 94 -6.42 -9.04 -3.81
C ASN A 94 -6.40 -10.44 -4.43
N LEU A 95 -5.26 -10.86 -5.00
CA LEU A 95 -5.13 -12.17 -5.64
C LEU A 95 -5.27 -13.32 -4.63
N LEU A 96 -4.66 -13.19 -3.45
CA LEU A 96 -4.79 -14.18 -2.38
C LEU A 96 -6.25 -14.37 -1.97
N ALA A 97 -7.04 -13.29 -1.90
CA ALA A 97 -8.47 -13.38 -1.60
C ALA A 97 -9.26 -14.21 -2.63
N MET A 98 -8.80 -14.27 -3.88
CA MET A 98 -9.44 -15.05 -4.94
C MET A 98 -8.96 -16.50 -5.01
N LEU A 99 -7.90 -16.87 -4.28
CA LEU A 99 -7.40 -18.25 -4.29
C LEU A 99 -8.39 -19.19 -3.59
N PRO A 100 -8.83 -20.28 -4.26
CA PRO A 100 -9.69 -21.27 -3.64
C PRO A 100 -8.96 -21.92 -2.47
N GLY A 101 -9.55 -21.84 -1.27
CA GLY A 101 -8.95 -22.32 -0.03
C GLY A 101 -8.15 -21.26 0.75
N PHE A 102 -7.98 -20.02 0.26
CA PHE A 102 -7.40 -18.96 1.09
C PHE A 102 -8.45 -18.39 2.06
N LEU A 103 -9.62 -18.01 1.54
CA LEU A 103 -10.77 -17.61 2.34
C LEU A 103 -11.52 -18.88 2.77
N GLY A 104 -11.53 -19.18 4.07
CA GLY A 104 -12.33 -20.26 4.63
C GLY A 104 -11.76 -21.68 4.47
N SER A 105 -10.45 -21.88 4.26
CA SER A 105 -9.86 -23.23 4.50
C SER A 105 -9.38 -23.42 5.93
N PHE A 106 -9.13 -22.34 6.65
CA PHE A 106 -8.65 -22.38 8.04
C PHE A 106 -9.70 -21.75 8.94
N PHE A 107 -10.41 -22.57 9.72
CA PHE A 107 -11.39 -22.11 10.70
C PHE A 107 -10.99 -22.53 12.09
N ILE A 108 -11.17 -21.63 13.07
CA ILE A 108 -11.20 -21.99 14.48
C ILE A 108 -12.67 -22.13 14.85
N LYS A 109 -13.02 -23.26 15.47
CA LYS A 109 -14.34 -23.44 16.09
C LYS A 109 -14.30 -22.74 17.45
N THR A 110 -15.05 -21.64 17.57
CA THR A 110 -15.29 -20.94 18.82
C THR A 110 -16.70 -21.29 19.32
N ALA A 111 -16.98 -21.09 20.61
CA ALA A 111 -18.31 -21.33 21.20
C ALA A 111 -19.46 -20.59 20.49
N SER A 112 -19.17 -19.52 19.74
CA SER A 112 -20.11 -18.70 18.97
C SER A 112 -20.18 -19.03 17.47
N GLY A 113 -19.39 -19.97 16.95
CA GLY A 113 -19.40 -20.36 15.53
C GLY A 113 -18.01 -20.67 14.93
N LYS A 114 -17.95 -20.81 13.59
CA LYS A 114 -16.70 -20.98 12.84
C LYS A 114 -16.16 -19.60 12.42
N VAL A 115 -14.98 -19.23 12.92
CA VAL A 115 -14.28 -17.98 12.57
C VAL A 115 -13.15 -18.28 11.60
N SER A 116 -13.09 -17.58 10.46
CA SER A 116 -12.07 -17.79 9.42
C SER A 116 -10.76 -17.13 9.83
N ILE A 117 -9.68 -17.89 10.03
CA ILE A 117 -8.38 -17.35 10.46
C ILE A 117 -7.81 -16.34 9.45
N LEU A 118 -8.11 -16.55 8.17
CA LEU A 118 -7.63 -15.71 7.08
C LEU A 118 -8.81 -14.96 6.47
N ARG A 119 -8.63 -13.66 6.28
CA ARG A 119 -9.59 -12.74 5.67
C ARG A 119 -8.84 -11.83 4.70
N SER A 120 -9.49 -11.39 3.63
CA SER A 120 -8.87 -10.49 2.66
C SER A 120 -8.41 -9.19 3.36
N PRO A 121 -7.12 -8.80 3.27
CA PRO A 121 -6.64 -7.53 3.81
C PRO A 121 -7.47 -6.33 3.34
N ASN A 122 -7.94 -6.35 2.10
CA ASN A 122 -8.66 -5.25 1.47
C ASN A 122 -10.18 -5.26 1.76
N SER A 123 -10.70 -6.31 2.41
CA SER A 123 -12.08 -6.33 2.91
C SER A 123 -12.24 -5.61 4.24
N ASP A 124 -11.15 -5.08 4.79
CA ASP A 124 -11.13 -4.32 6.03
C ASP A 124 -10.75 -2.87 5.79
N LEU A 125 -11.59 -1.98 6.31
CA LEU A 125 -11.40 -0.53 6.21
C LEU A 125 -10.06 -0.09 6.82
N THR A 126 -9.59 -0.75 7.88
CA THR A 126 -8.37 -0.39 8.60
C THR A 126 -7.12 -0.46 7.71
N VAL A 127 -6.99 -1.50 6.89
CA VAL A 127 -5.81 -1.68 6.01
C VAL A 127 -5.85 -0.65 4.88
N THR A 128 -7.01 -0.45 4.27
CA THR A 128 -7.20 0.53 3.19
C THR A 128 -6.94 1.96 3.69
N LEU A 129 -7.50 2.33 4.85
CA LEU A 129 -7.24 3.64 5.46
C LEU A 129 -5.77 3.84 5.81
N ALA A 130 -5.10 2.82 6.36
CA ALA A 130 -3.68 2.91 6.69
C ALA A 130 -2.82 3.14 5.43
N LEU A 131 -3.10 2.42 4.34
CA LEU A 131 -2.41 2.62 3.05
C LEU A 131 -2.66 4.02 2.48
N ALA A 132 -3.90 4.51 2.54
CA ALA A 132 -4.26 5.82 2.03
C ALA A 132 -3.58 6.96 2.82
N LEU A 133 -3.60 6.88 4.15
CA LEU A 133 -2.89 7.84 5.01
C LEU A 133 -1.38 7.82 4.75
N PHE A 134 -0.77 6.63 4.64
CA PHE A 134 0.65 6.52 4.35
C PHE A 134 1.01 7.08 2.97
N SER A 135 0.13 6.88 1.97
CA SER A 135 0.30 7.44 0.64
C SER A 135 0.33 8.98 0.68
N VAL A 136 -0.61 9.61 1.38
CA VAL A 136 -0.66 11.07 1.49
C VAL A 136 0.54 11.63 2.25
N LEU A 137 0.93 11.00 3.36
CA LEU A 137 2.15 11.38 4.08
C LEU A 137 3.40 11.26 3.20
N ALA A 138 3.49 10.20 2.40
CA ALA A 138 4.60 10.02 1.49
C ALA A 138 4.60 11.06 0.36
N ILE A 139 3.43 11.42 -0.20
CA ILE A 139 3.31 12.48 -1.20
C ILE A 139 3.77 13.81 -0.62
N GLN A 140 3.35 14.16 0.60
CA GLN A 140 3.80 15.38 1.28
C GLN A 140 5.31 15.36 1.52
N PHE A 141 5.85 14.23 1.98
CA PHE A 141 7.29 14.06 2.19
C PHE A 141 8.09 14.24 0.89
N PHE A 142 7.69 13.58 -0.20
CA PHE A 142 8.36 13.72 -1.50
C PHE A 142 8.20 15.12 -2.09
N SER A 143 7.03 15.75 -1.92
CA SER A 143 6.78 17.12 -2.36
C SER A 143 7.68 18.12 -1.64
N LEU A 144 7.86 17.96 -0.33
CA LEU A 144 8.80 18.77 0.46
C LEU A 144 10.24 18.57 0.00
N GLN A 145 10.64 17.33 -0.31
CA GLN A 145 12.00 17.03 -0.78
C GLN A 145 12.31 17.55 -2.19
N THR A 146 11.33 17.61 -3.09
CA THR A 146 11.55 18.05 -4.49
C THR A 146 11.42 19.56 -4.65
N LEU A 147 10.44 20.19 -3.98
CA LEU A 147 10.16 21.62 -4.10
C LEU A 147 10.90 22.46 -3.06
N GLY A 148 11.24 21.87 -1.90
CA GLY A 148 11.73 22.58 -0.73
C GLY A 148 10.61 23.23 0.09
N ILE A 149 10.82 23.34 1.41
CA ILE A 149 9.82 23.82 2.40
C ILE A 149 9.24 25.19 2.00
N LYS A 150 10.10 26.13 1.58
CA LYS A 150 9.70 27.50 1.24
C LYS A 150 8.75 27.56 0.03
N LYS A 151 9.03 26.77 -1.02
CA LYS A 151 8.20 26.74 -2.24
C LYS A 151 6.91 25.96 -1.99
N TYR A 152 6.97 24.91 -1.20
CA TYR A 152 5.81 24.13 -0.77
C TYR A 152 4.81 25.01 0.02
N ILE A 153 5.26 25.72 1.05
CA ILE A 153 4.38 26.60 1.85
C ILE A 153 3.80 27.73 0.98
N ARG A 154 4.60 28.29 0.07
CA ARG A 154 4.16 29.36 -0.84
C ARG A 154 3.14 28.90 -1.89
N ARG A 155 3.01 27.59 -2.16
CA ARG A 155 1.94 27.04 -2.98
C ARG A 155 0.57 27.28 -2.34
N PHE A 156 0.47 27.09 -1.03
CA PHE A 156 -0.77 27.24 -0.27
C PHE A 156 -1.04 28.68 0.15
N PHE A 157 -0.01 29.42 0.58
CA PHE A 157 -0.13 30.79 1.05
C PHE A 157 0.44 31.79 0.04
N ASN A 158 -0.24 31.94 -1.09
CA ASN A 158 0.18 32.86 -2.15
C ASN A 158 -0.58 34.21 -2.10
N PHE A 159 -0.05 35.16 -1.33
CA PHE A 159 -0.64 36.50 -1.13
C PHE A 159 -0.42 37.49 -2.30
N THR A 160 0.02 37.01 -3.47
CA THR A 160 0.36 37.90 -4.59
C THR A 160 -0.89 38.43 -5.30
N ASN A 161 -1.99 37.68 -5.29
CA ASN A 161 -3.28 38.07 -5.87
C ASN A 161 -4.41 37.30 -5.16
N PRO A 162 -5.57 37.93 -4.86
CA PRO A 162 -6.73 37.26 -4.26
C PRO A 162 -7.10 35.93 -4.91
N ILE A 163 -7.03 35.81 -6.23
CA ILE A 163 -7.36 34.58 -6.97
C ILE A 163 -6.39 33.44 -6.62
N LYS A 164 -5.08 33.75 -6.54
CA LYS A 164 -4.04 32.76 -6.20
C LYS A 164 -4.13 32.31 -4.74
N PHE A 165 -4.62 33.19 -3.86
CA PHE A 165 -4.89 32.85 -2.47
C PHE A 165 -6.07 31.88 -2.34
N PHE A 166 -7.20 32.15 -3.02
CA PHE A 166 -8.32 31.21 -3.05
C PHE A 166 -7.95 29.87 -3.69
N LEU A 167 -7.17 29.88 -4.77
CA LEU A 167 -6.66 28.64 -5.37
C LEU A 167 -5.81 27.83 -4.39
N GLY A 168 -4.96 28.49 -3.59
CA GLY A 168 -4.18 27.84 -2.53
C GLY A 168 -5.05 27.14 -1.48
N PHE A 169 -6.20 27.72 -1.12
CA PHE A 169 -7.16 27.07 -0.23
C PHE A 169 -7.80 25.82 -0.86
N PHE A 170 -8.19 25.90 -2.14
CA PHE A 170 -8.70 24.73 -2.87
C PHE A 170 -7.66 23.62 -3.01
N ASP A 171 -6.38 23.96 -3.20
CA ASP A 171 -5.28 23.00 -3.24
C ASP A 171 -5.17 22.21 -1.92
N ILE A 172 -5.34 22.86 -0.76
CA ILE A 172 -5.34 22.18 0.56
C ILE A 172 -6.51 21.19 0.65
N ILE A 173 -7.70 21.62 0.24
CA ILE A 173 -8.89 20.76 0.25
C ILE A 173 -8.68 19.57 -0.68
N SER A 174 -8.20 19.81 -1.91
CA SER A 174 -7.95 18.75 -2.88
C SER A 174 -6.95 17.72 -2.36
N GLU A 175 -5.87 18.16 -1.73
CA GLU A 175 -4.88 17.25 -1.17
C GLU A 175 -5.43 16.44 0.02
N SER A 176 -6.37 17.00 0.78
CA SER A 176 -7.09 16.30 1.84
C SER A 176 -8.10 15.28 1.31
N VAL A 177 -8.80 15.60 0.20
CA VAL A 177 -9.76 14.70 -0.45
C VAL A 177 -9.06 13.50 -1.08
N ASN A 178 -7.83 13.69 -1.59
CA ASN A 178 -7.02 12.60 -2.17
C ASN A 178 -6.68 11.48 -1.18
N VAL A 179 -6.87 11.68 0.14
CA VAL A 179 -6.77 10.62 1.15
C VAL A 179 -7.95 9.65 1.06
N LEU A 180 -9.13 10.15 0.68
CA LEU A 180 -10.40 9.42 0.73
C LEU A 180 -10.80 8.80 -0.62
N SER A 181 -10.25 9.31 -1.72
CA SER A 181 -10.51 8.87 -3.10
C SER A 181 -9.46 7.89 -3.62
#